data_AF-A0A1A8U297-F1
#
_entry.id   AF-A0A1A8U297-F1
#
_cell.length_a   1.000
_cell.length_b   1.000
_cell.length_c   1.000
_cell.angle_alpha   90.00
_cell.angle_beta   90.00
_cell.angle_gamma   90.00
#
_symmetry.space_group_name_H-M   'P 1'
#
loop_
_entity.id
_entity.type
_entity.pdbx_description
1 polymer ?
#
loop_
_entity_poly.entity_id
_entity_poly.type
_entity_poly.pdbx_seq_one_letter_code
_entity_poly.pdbx_strand_id
1 'polypeptide(L)'
;KYKLNSDLLLTFYRSSIESLLTYCITVWYGSCTKADRVRLQSVVKTAQKIIGCPLPSMMDIYSSRCLSRAANIIKDSSHPGFNMFRLLPSGKRY
;
A
#
# COMPACT_ATOMS: atom_id res chain seq x y z
N LYS A 1 19.53 28.77 -2.03
CA LYS A 1 18.83 27.49 -1.77
C LYS A 1 17.36 27.68 -2.17
N TYR A 2 16.89 27.06 -3.25
CA TYR A 2 15.50 27.17 -3.68
C TYR A 2 14.60 26.46 -2.67
N LYS A 3 13.69 27.18 -2.02
CA LYS A 3 12.65 26.59 -1.17
C LYS A 3 11.53 26.10 -2.09
N LEU A 4 11.66 24.88 -2.60
CA LEU A 4 10.57 24.22 -3.32
C LEU A 4 9.39 24.03 -2.36
N ASN A 5 8.18 24.26 -2.85
CA ASN A 5 6.95 24.09 -2.06
C ASN A 5 6.79 22.60 -1.68
N SER A 6 6.60 22.31 -0.38
CA SER A 6 6.35 20.96 0.12
C SER A 6 5.14 20.28 -0.54
N ASP A 7 4.11 21.03 -0.90
CA ASP A 7 2.93 20.48 -1.60
C ASP A 7 3.27 20.02 -3.02
N LEU A 8 4.15 20.75 -3.71
CA LEU A 8 4.64 20.36 -5.03
C LEU A 8 5.49 19.09 -4.93
N LEU A 9 6.38 19.02 -3.94
CA LEU A 9 7.22 17.84 -3.69
C LEU A 9 6.37 16.62 -3.30
N LEU A 10 5.34 16.82 -2.47
CA LEU A 10 4.39 15.77 -2.10
C LEU A 10 3.61 15.28 -3.30
N THR A 11 3.14 16.19 -4.16
CA THR A 11 2.42 15.85 -5.39
C THR A 11 3.31 15.04 -6.31
N PHE A 12 4.56 15.47 -6.53
CA PHE A 12 5.54 14.73 -7.31
C PHE A 12 5.82 13.34 -6.74
N TYR A 13 6.00 13.22 -5.42
CA TYR A 13 6.18 11.92 -4.77
C TYR A 13 4.99 10.99 -5.02
N ARG A 14 3.77 11.48 -4.81
CA ARG A 14 2.53 10.70 -5.02
C ARG A 14 2.37 10.26 -6.47
N SER A 15 2.58 11.16 -7.43
CA SER A 15 2.36 10.89 -8.86
C SER A 15 3.42 9.97 -9.46
N SER A 16 4.67 10.02 -8.98
CA SER A 16 5.81 9.40 -9.66
C SER A 16 6.42 8.26 -8.87
N ILE A 17 6.70 8.45 -7.57
CA ILE A 17 7.40 7.46 -6.75
C ILE A 17 6.39 6.50 -6.11
N GLU A 18 5.39 7.05 -5.42
CA GLU A 18 4.36 6.25 -4.75
C GLU A 18 3.53 5.45 -5.76
N SER A 19 3.19 6.01 -6.91
CA SER A 19 2.46 5.30 -7.97
C SER A 19 3.19 4.03 -8.42
N LEU A 20 4.50 4.11 -8.67
CA LEU A 20 5.35 2.98 -9.03
C LEU A 20 5.53 1.99 -7.87
N LEU A 21 5.83 2.50 -6.66
CA LEU A 21 6.01 1.67 -5.46
C LEU A 21 4.74 0.96 -5.03
N THR A 22 3.56 1.45 -5.40
CA THR A 22 2.28 0.88 -4.95
C THR A 22 1.56 0.13 -6.05
N TYR A 23 2.07 0.18 -7.29
CA TYR A 23 1.56 -0.59 -8.40
C TYR A 23 1.62 -2.08 -8.10
N CYS A 24 0.46 -2.74 -8.17
CA CYS A 24 0.29 -4.17 -7.88
C CYS A 24 0.92 -4.63 -6.54
N ILE A 25 1.04 -3.75 -5.54
CA ILE A 25 1.73 -4.04 -4.27
C ILE A 25 1.20 -5.29 -3.55
N THR A 26 -0.08 -5.59 -3.70
CA THR A 26 -0.72 -6.80 -3.13
C THR A 26 -0.15 -8.11 -3.67
N VAL A 27 0.49 -8.09 -4.84
CA VAL A 27 1.03 -9.29 -5.52
C VAL A 27 2.46 -9.57 -5.09
N TRP A 28 3.29 -8.53 -4.93
CA TRP A 28 4.74 -8.72 -4.75
C TRP A 28 5.24 -8.45 -3.34
N TYR A 29 4.60 -7.55 -2.57
CA TYR A 29 5.12 -7.14 -1.26
C TYR A 29 5.06 -8.26 -0.22
N GLY A 30 4.09 -9.17 -0.33
CA GLY A 30 4.00 -10.38 0.49
C GLY A 30 5.24 -11.27 0.36
N SER A 31 5.84 -11.32 -0.83
CA SER A 31 7.02 -12.14 -1.15
C SER A 31 8.35 -11.46 -0.82
N CYS A 32 8.35 -10.19 -0.41
CA CYS A 32 9.57 -9.47 -0.06
C CYS A 32 10.20 -10.00 1.22
N THR A 33 11.53 -10.19 1.19
CA THR A 33 12.31 -10.49 2.39
C THR A 33 12.31 -9.30 3.36
N LYS A 34 12.75 -9.53 4.60
CA LYS A 34 12.95 -8.44 5.56
C LYS A 34 13.90 -7.37 5.02
N ALA A 35 14.94 -7.78 4.29
CA ALA A 35 15.91 -6.86 3.70
C ALA A 35 15.25 -5.99 2.60
N ASP A 36 14.42 -6.58 1.75
CA ASP A 36 13.71 -5.85 0.70
C ASP A 36 12.74 -4.83 1.28
N ARG A 37 11.99 -5.21 2.32
CA ARG A 37 11.08 -4.30 3.04
C ARG A 37 11.82 -3.10 3.63
N VAL A 38 13.01 -3.32 4.19
CA VAL A 38 13.87 -2.23 4.71
C VAL A 38 14.34 -1.32 3.58
N ARG A 39 14.78 -1.88 2.44
CA ARG A 39 15.22 -1.09 1.27
C ARG A 39 14.08 -0.25 0.70
N LEU A 40 12.90 -0.83 0.52
CA LEU A 40 11.71 -0.11 0.03
C LEU A 40 11.29 1.00 0.99
N GLN A 41 11.26 0.72 2.30
CA GLN A 41 10.93 1.72 3.30
C GLN A 41 11.97 2.86 3.35
N SER A 42 13.22 2.62 2.96
CA SER A 42 14.25 3.66 2.91
C SER A 42 13.96 4.74 1.86
N VAL A 43 13.32 4.36 0.74
CA VAL A 43 12.86 5.30 -0.30
C VAL A 43 11.81 6.24 0.29
N VAL A 44 10.80 5.70 0.98
CA VAL A 44 9.75 6.47 1.65
C VAL A 44 10.35 7.39 2.72
N LYS A 45 11.27 6.89 3.55
CA LYS A 45 11.95 7.69 4.59
C LYS A 45 12.75 8.84 3.99
N THR A 46 13.38 8.63 2.85
CA THR A 46 14.16 9.67 2.16
C THR A 46 13.24 10.73 1.59
N ALA A 47 12.15 10.35 0.92
CA ALA A 47 11.13 11.29 0.45
C ALA A 47 10.53 12.11 1.60
N GLN A 48 10.17 11.46 2.71
CA GLN A 48 9.66 12.13 3.91
C GLN A 48 10.64 13.18 4.46
N LYS A 49 11.94 12.87 4.51
CA LYS A 49 12.97 13.84 4.94
C LYS A 49 13.10 15.03 3.99
N ILE A 50 12.98 14.82 2.68
CA ILE A 50 13.10 15.87 1.67
C ILE A 50 11.86 16.77 1.68
N ILE A 51 10.67 16.19 1.75
CA ILE A 51 9.40 16.93 1.71
C ILE A 51 9.14 17.64 3.05
N GLY A 52 9.54 17.02 4.16
CA GLY A 52 9.31 17.53 5.51
C GLY A 52 7.95 17.18 6.10
N CYS A 53 7.21 16.23 5.50
CA CYS A 53 5.91 15.78 6.00
C CYS A 53 5.88 14.25 6.21
N PRO A 54 5.07 13.72 7.14
CA PRO A 54 4.92 12.29 7.32
C PRO A 54 4.32 11.63 6.07
N LEU A 55 4.89 10.49 5.68
CA LEU A 55 4.38 9.65 4.59
C LEU A 55 3.97 8.27 5.13
N PRO A 56 2.95 7.63 4.54
CA PRO A 56 2.53 6.29 4.95
C PRO A 56 3.66 5.28 4.71
N SER A 57 3.83 4.30 5.60
CA SER A 57 4.84 3.26 5.40
C SER A 57 4.43 2.28 4.28
N MET A 58 5.39 1.56 3.71
CA MET A 58 5.10 0.52 2.73
C MET A 58 4.17 -0.55 3.28
N MET A 59 4.28 -0.84 4.58
CA MET A 59 3.42 -1.81 5.28
C MET A 59 1.98 -1.30 5.41
N ASP A 60 1.81 -0.01 5.71
CA ASP A 60 0.48 0.60 5.83
C ASP A 60 -0.23 0.60 4.47
N ILE A 61 0.50 0.99 3.41
CA ILE A 61 -0.05 0.99 2.05
C ILE A 61 -0.43 -0.43 1.63
N TYR A 62 0.45 -1.42 1.82
CA TYR A 62 0.15 -2.80 1.49
C TYR A 62 -1.08 -3.31 2.26
N SER A 63 -1.14 -3.08 3.58
CA SER A 63 -2.26 -3.53 4.42
C SER A 63 -3.57 -2.89 3.97
N SER A 64 -3.57 -1.58 3.74
CA SER A 64 -4.74 -0.85 3.25
C SER A 64 -5.23 -1.38 1.90
N ARG A 65 -4.32 -1.63 0.96
CA ARG A 65 -4.64 -2.19 -0.36
C ARG A 65 -5.18 -3.62 -0.28
N CYS A 66 -4.58 -4.48 0.54
CA CYS A 66 -5.04 -5.84 0.76
C CYS A 66 -6.45 -5.88 1.36
N LEU A 67 -6.70 -5.05 2.39
CA LEU A 67 -8.02 -4.93 3.01
C LEU A 67 -9.07 -4.40 2.03
N SER A 68 -8.74 -3.36 1.27
CA SER A 68 -9.63 -2.82 0.24
C SER A 68 -9.97 -3.87 -0.82
N ARG A 69 -8.98 -4.64 -1.28
CA ARG A 69 -9.19 -5.72 -2.24
C ARG A 69 -10.09 -6.82 -1.67
N ALA A 70 -9.83 -7.29 -0.45
CA ALA A 70 -10.67 -8.28 0.21
C ALA A 70 -12.11 -7.78 0.39
N ALA A 71 -12.28 -6.52 0.81
CA ALA A 71 -13.60 -5.91 0.96
C ALA A 71 -14.36 -5.84 -0.38
N ASN A 72 -13.68 -5.57 -1.49
CA ASN A 72 -14.30 -5.57 -2.82
C ASN A 72 -14.70 -6.99 -3.24
N ILE A 73 -13.88 -8.01 -2.96
CA ILE A 73 -14.21 -9.41 -3.23
C ILE A 73 -15.44 -9.84 -2.43
N ILE A 74 -15.53 -9.48 -1.15
CA ILE A 74 -16.68 -9.80 -0.28
C ILE A 74 -17.97 -9.15 -0.79
N LYS A 75 -17.88 -7.95 -1.37
CA LYS A 75 -19.05 -7.22 -1.88
C LYS A 75 -19.57 -7.77 -3.21
N ASP A 76 -18.71 -8.41 -4.00
CA ASP A 76 -19.03 -8.90 -5.33
C ASP A 76 -19.22 -10.43 -5.33
N SER A 77 -20.47 -10.88 -5.33
CA SER A 77 -20.81 -12.30 -5.37
C SER A 77 -20.45 -13.00 -6.68
N SER A 78 -20.21 -12.24 -7.76
CA SER A 78 -19.77 -12.77 -9.05
C SER A 78 -18.25 -12.96 -9.12
N HIS A 79 -17.51 -12.39 -8.17
CA HIS A 79 -16.06 -12.46 -8.14
C HIS A 79 -15.58 -13.91 -7.91
N PRO A 80 -14.59 -14.43 -8.66
CA PRO A 80 -14.14 -15.82 -8.55
C PRO A 80 -13.60 -16.18 -7.14
N GLY A 81 -13.08 -15.19 -6.43
CA GLY A 81 -12.61 -15.33 -5.04
C GLY A 81 -13.70 -15.17 -3.96
N PHE A 82 -14.96 -14.87 -4.29
CA PHE A 82 -16.02 -14.60 -3.30
C PHE A 82 -16.18 -15.72 -2.28
N ASN A 83 -16.20 -16.98 -2.76
CA ASN A 83 -16.37 -18.16 -1.89
C ASN A 83 -15.23 -18.35 -0.88
N MET A 84 -14.04 -17.76 -1.13
CA MET A 84 -12.90 -17.80 -0.19
C MET A 84 -13.06 -16.84 1.00
N PHE A 85 -14.01 -15.90 0.91
CA PHE A 85 -14.32 -14.94 1.97
C PHE A 85 -15.77 -15.10 2.44
N ARG A 86 -16.32 -16.32 2.37
CA ARG A 86 -17.69 -16.60 2.81
C ARG A 86 -17.68 -17.04 4.26
N LEU A 87 -18.32 -16.26 5.14
CA LEU A 87 -18.41 -16.57 6.57
C LEU A 87 -18.88 -18.03 6.81
N LEU A 88 -18.10 -18.78 7.58
CA LEU A 88 -18.43 -20.14 7.99
C LEU A 88 -19.67 -20.15 8.90
N PRO A 89 -20.38 -21.29 9.01
CA PRO A 89 -21.62 -21.39 9.81
C PRO A 89 -21.47 -20.96 11.29
N SER A 90 -20.26 -21.04 11.84
CA SER A 90 -19.98 -20.59 13.21
C SER A 90 -19.96 -19.06 13.38
N GLY A 91 -19.95 -18.30 12.29
CA GLY A 91 -19.87 -16.84 12.28
C GLY A 91 -18.52 -16.26 12.71
N LYS A 92 -17.54 -17.09 13.08
CA LYS A 92 -16.25 -16.66 13.66
C LYS A 92 -15.12 -16.53 12.66
N ARG A 93 -15.27 -17.12 11.48
CA ARG A 93 -14.24 -17.22 10.44
C ARG A 93 -14.88 -17.08 9.08
N TYR A 94 -14.11 -16.56 8.13
CA TYR A 94 -14.40 -16.61 6.70
C TYR A 94 -13.87 -17.91 6.11
#